data_AF-A0A6H1C3V0-F1
#
_entry.id   AF-A0A6H1C3V0-F1
#
_cell.length_a   1.000
_cell.length_b   1.000
_cell.length_c   1.000
_cell.angle_alpha   90.00
_cell.angle_beta   90.00
_cell.angle_gamma   90.00
#
_symmetry.space_group_name_H-M   'P 1'
#
loop_
_entity.id
_entity.type
_entity.pdbx_description
1 polymer ?
#
loop_
_entity_poly.entity_id
_entity_poly.type
_entity_poly.pdbx_seq_one_letter_code
_entity_poly.pdbx_strand_id
1 'polypeptide(L)'
;MWSPAARRSQELERLRLEAERAEEAERSAALEKATTDFQLAGWAAEYELRKLFQENLYDASKGGFERSRDSAKFVQTAAAAIGTIYIGVLGVAFSVTDNSLPLRGVFAPLFLGMAVAFSGFYLAFLMPASRSTLRPPTGTLHNHQMQRLIFFMEWVNRATGQRRYFIQTSVLSLAVGLIFIVAPFVSSPRPPDIPAMPTPPTAPAATDPALQPRAVELFLIQVDEFRRAVLERNNAIAESAQHSAEFEEREGRLNAWSAALAGVGLIIVLVVPIFFSRERAPTP
;
A
#
# COMPACT_ATOMS: atom_id res chain seq x y z
N MET A 1 67.30 -43.16 75.93
CA MET A 1 68.12 -42.34 75.00
C MET A 1 67.89 -42.86 73.59
N TRP A 2 67.27 -42.06 72.71
CA TRP A 2 67.05 -42.45 71.31
C TRP A 2 68.36 -42.30 70.51
N SER A 3 68.63 -43.26 69.62
CA SER A 3 69.82 -43.28 68.75
C SER A 3 69.82 -42.08 67.78
N PRO A 4 70.96 -41.39 67.56
CA PRO A 4 71.09 -40.30 66.59
C PRO A 4 70.66 -40.67 65.17
N ALA A 5 70.76 -41.95 64.80
CA ALA A 5 70.32 -42.46 63.51
C ALA A 5 68.79 -42.45 63.36
N ALA A 6 68.05 -42.72 64.45
CA ALA A 6 66.58 -42.72 64.46
C ALA A 6 65.98 -41.31 64.36
N ARG A 7 66.70 -40.27 64.81
CA ARG A 7 66.26 -38.87 64.62
C ARG A 7 66.38 -38.43 63.17
N ARG A 8 67.48 -38.77 62.50
CA ARG A 8 67.67 -38.42 61.07
C ARG A 8 66.66 -39.12 60.16
N SER A 9 66.31 -40.37 60.43
CA SER A 9 65.28 -41.06 59.64
C SER A 9 63.91 -40.40 59.81
N GLN A 10 63.54 -39.98 61.02
CA GLN A 10 62.30 -39.24 61.26
C GLN A 10 62.28 -37.86 60.61
N GLU A 11 63.41 -37.15 60.58
CA GLU A 11 63.54 -35.87 59.88
C GLU A 11 63.39 -36.04 58.36
N LEU A 12 64.00 -37.07 57.77
CA LEU A 12 63.85 -37.37 56.34
C LEU A 12 62.42 -37.77 55.97
N GLU A 13 61.76 -38.57 56.81
CA GLU A 13 60.34 -38.91 56.62
C GLU A 13 59.43 -37.69 56.71
N ARG A 14 59.69 -36.76 57.65
CA ARG A 14 58.95 -35.50 57.74
C ARG A 14 59.13 -34.63 56.50
N LEU A 15 60.36 -34.46 56.03
CA LEU A 15 60.65 -33.69 54.81
C LEU A 15 60.00 -34.31 53.57
N ARG A 16 59.97 -35.65 53.49
CA ARG A 16 59.28 -36.36 52.40
C ARG A 16 57.77 -36.13 52.45
N LEU A 17 57.16 -36.24 53.64
CA LEU A 17 55.73 -35.98 53.83
C LEU A 17 55.37 -34.50 53.56
N GLU A 18 56.24 -33.56 53.91
CA GLU A 18 56.07 -32.15 53.60
C GLU A 18 56.17 -31.88 52.10
N ALA A 19 57.13 -32.51 51.41
CA ALA A 19 57.25 -32.42 49.95
C ALA A 19 56.05 -33.04 49.23
N GLU A 20 55.57 -34.20 49.68
CA GLU A 20 54.39 -34.86 49.13
C GLU A 20 53.12 -34.01 49.33
N ARG A 21 52.95 -33.42 50.52
CA ARG A 21 51.86 -32.47 50.79
C ARG A 21 51.95 -31.20 49.95
N ALA A 22 53.16 -30.68 49.71
CA ALA A 22 53.37 -29.52 48.86
C ALA A 22 53.00 -29.83 47.40
N GLU A 23 53.42 -30.99 46.88
CA GLU A 23 53.08 -31.44 45.53
C GLU A 23 51.56 -31.69 45.39
N GLU A 24 50.93 -32.31 46.38
CA GLU A 24 49.48 -32.50 46.42
C GLU A 24 48.73 -31.17 46.47
N ALA A 25 49.20 -30.19 47.25
CA ALA A 25 48.62 -28.86 47.33
C ALA A 25 48.76 -28.10 46.00
N GLU A 26 49.89 -28.23 45.31
CA GLU A 26 50.09 -27.65 43.97
C GLU A 26 49.16 -28.30 42.94
N ARG A 27 49.01 -29.62 42.97
CA ARG A 27 48.10 -30.35 42.09
C ARG A 27 46.64 -29.97 42.34
N SER A 28 46.21 -29.87 43.61
CA SER A 28 44.84 -29.45 43.93
C SER A 28 44.60 -28.00 43.50
N ALA A 29 45.55 -27.09 43.72
CA ALA A 29 45.45 -25.71 43.28
C ALA A 29 45.40 -25.59 41.75
N ALA A 30 46.17 -26.41 41.01
CA ALA A 30 46.13 -26.45 39.56
C ALA A 30 44.79 -26.98 39.02
N LEU A 31 44.22 -27.99 39.66
CA LEU A 31 42.89 -28.52 39.31
C LEU A 31 41.78 -27.51 39.62
N GLU A 32 41.82 -26.86 40.78
CA GLU A 32 40.88 -25.78 41.13
C GLU A 32 40.96 -24.65 40.10
N LYS A 33 42.18 -24.19 39.77
CA LYS A 33 42.36 -23.17 38.74
C LYS A 33 41.83 -23.61 37.37
N ALA A 34 42.10 -24.84 36.95
CA ALA A 34 41.61 -25.37 35.68
C ALA A 34 40.06 -25.43 35.65
N THR A 35 39.43 -25.83 36.76
CA THR A 35 37.97 -25.86 36.87
C THR A 35 37.35 -24.47 36.90
N THR A 36 37.97 -23.49 37.58
CA THR A 36 37.50 -22.10 37.56
C THR A 36 37.66 -21.48 36.19
N ASP A 37 38.78 -21.69 35.51
CA ASP A 37 39.02 -21.17 34.17
C ASP A 37 38.03 -21.75 33.16
N PHE A 38 37.73 -23.05 33.27
CA PHE A 38 36.70 -23.71 32.46
C PHE A 38 35.30 -23.12 32.69
N GLN A 39 34.92 -22.88 33.96
CA GLN A 39 33.63 -22.26 34.28
C GLN A 39 33.54 -20.82 33.78
N LEU A 40 34.59 -20.02 33.92
CA LEU A 40 34.66 -18.65 33.42
C LEU A 40 34.54 -18.61 31.89
N ALA A 41 35.24 -19.50 31.18
CA ALA A 41 35.13 -19.64 29.73
C ALA A 41 33.71 -20.02 29.31
N GLY A 42 33.06 -20.94 30.04
CA GLY A 42 31.67 -21.32 29.82
C GLY A 42 30.70 -20.13 29.97
N TRP A 43 30.84 -19.34 31.05
CA TRP A 43 30.00 -18.16 31.27
C TRP A 43 30.25 -17.05 30.24
N ALA A 44 31.49 -16.85 29.80
CA ALA A 44 31.81 -15.90 28.75
C ALA A 44 31.15 -16.28 27.42
N ALA A 45 31.25 -17.56 27.02
CA ALA A 45 30.60 -18.06 25.81
C ALA A 45 29.06 -17.95 25.88
N GLU A 46 28.46 -18.28 27.02
CA GLU A 46 27.01 -18.08 27.22
C GLU A 46 26.60 -16.61 27.14
N TYR A 47 27.40 -15.71 27.70
CA TYR A 47 27.13 -14.28 27.67
C TYR A 47 27.17 -13.73 26.23
N GLU A 48 28.19 -14.10 25.46
CA GLU A 48 28.30 -13.71 24.05
C GLU A 48 27.13 -14.25 23.21
N LEU A 49 26.75 -15.51 23.39
CA LEU A 49 25.61 -16.11 22.70
C LEU A 49 24.31 -15.35 23.03
N ARG A 50 24.07 -15.01 24.29
CA ARG A 50 22.88 -14.23 24.70
C ARG A 50 22.87 -12.83 24.09
N LYS A 51 24.03 -12.18 24.01
CA LYS A 51 24.17 -10.87 23.37
C LYS A 51 23.81 -10.95 21.89
N LEU A 52 24.43 -11.88 21.15
CA LEU A 52 24.15 -12.08 19.72
C LEU A 52 22.69 -12.44 19.47
N PHE A 53 22.08 -13.25 20.34
CA PHE A 53 20.66 -13.58 20.24
C PHE A 53 19.75 -12.35 20.39
N GLN A 54 20.03 -11.48 21.37
CA GLN A 54 19.27 -10.23 21.55
C GLN A 54 19.45 -9.27 20.38
N GLU A 55 20.67 -9.15 19.85
CA GLU A 55 20.99 -8.34 18.67
C GLU A 55 20.25 -8.85 17.43
N ASN A 56 20.31 -10.15 17.14
CA ASN A 56 19.60 -10.75 16.01
C ASN A 56 18.08 -10.56 16.10
N LEU A 57 17.50 -10.62 17.31
CA LEU A 57 16.07 -10.39 17.50
C LEU A 57 15.68 -8.92 17.34
N TYR A 58 16.53 -8.01 17.78
CA TYR A 58 16.36 -6.59 17.53
C TYR A 58 16.40 -6.31 16.02
N ASP A 59 17.38 -6.85 15.31
CA ASP A 59 17.53 -6.67 13.87
C ASP A 59 16.39 -7.30 13.07
N ALA A 60 15.97 -8.51 13.44
CA ALA A 60 14.81 -9.16 12.82
C ALA A 60 13.52 -8.32 13.00
N SER A 61 13.35 -7.74 14.20
CA SER A 61 12.21 -6.87 14.50
C SER A 61 12.28 -5.55 13.72
N LYS A 62 13.45 -4.92 13.66
CA LYS A 62 13.71 -3.72 12.87
C LYS A 62 13.43 -3.95 11.39
N GLY A 63 13.90 -5.06 10.83
CA GLY A 63 13.62 -5.46 9.45
C GLY A 63 12.14 -5.72 9.18
N GLY A 64 11.36 -6.12 10.18
CA GLY A 64 9.89 -6.19 10.08
C GLY A 64 9.25 -4.80 9.91
N PHE A 65 9.66 -3.83 10.73
CA PHE A 65 9.16 -2.45 10.64
C PHE A 65 9.56 -1.77 9.33
N GLU A 66 10.81 -1.93 8.90
CA GLU A 66 11.31 -1.34 7.66
C GLU A 66 10.54 -1.87 6.44
N ARG A 67 10.38 -3.20 6.32
CA ARG A 67 9.56 -3.80 5.25
C ARG A 67 8.13 -3.28 5.22
N SER A 68 7.52 -3.12 6.40
CA SER A 68 6.16 -2.61 6.47
C SER A 68 6.08 -1.13 6.05
N ARG A 69 7.07 -0.31 6.43
CA ARG A 69 7.19 1.09 5.99
C ARG A 69 7.38 1.20 4.48
N ASP A 70 8.24 0.36 3.92
CA ASP A 70 8.55 0.36 2.49
C ASP A 70 7.34 -0.09 1.67
N SER A 71 6.53 -1.04 2.17
CA SER A 71 5.27 -1.42 1.53
C SER A 71 4.27 -0.26 1.44
N ALA A 72 4.16 0.56 2.49
CA ALA A 72 3.29 1.74 2.47
C ALA A 72 3.80 2.79 1.47
N LYS A 73 5.11 3.08 1.48
CA LYS A 73 5.74 3.98 0.50
C LYS A 73 5.51 3.51 -0.93
N PHE A 74 5.65 2.20 -1.19
CA PHE A 74 5.38 1.62 -2.50
C PHE A 74 3.95 1.89 -2.97
N VAL A 75 2.94 1.65 -2.12
CA VAL A 75 1.53 1.92 -2.46
C VAL A 75 1.29 3.41 -2.71
N GLN A 76 1.90 4.29 -1.91
CA GLN A 76 1.81 5.73 -2.10
C GLN A 76 2.41 6.18 -3.45
N THR A 77 3.61 5.69 -3.79
CA THR A 77 4.27 6.01 -5.06
C THR A 77 3.51 5.43 -6.25
N ALA A 78 3.01 4.20 -6.15
CA ALA A 78 2.20 3.58 -7.19
C ALA A 78 0.89 4.34 -7.43
N ALA A 79 0.16 4.70 -6.38
CA ALA A 79 -1.06 5.49 -6.47
C ALA A 79 -0.81 6.86 -7.11
N ALA A 80 0.28 7.53 -6.73
CA ALA A 80 0.67 8.81 -7.32
C ALA A 80 1.00 8.68 -8.82
N ALA A 81 1.77 7.67 -9.21
CA ALA A 81 2.12 7.42 -10.61
C ALA A 81 0.89 7.07 -11.47
N ILE A 82 -0.04 6.25 -10.94
CA ILE A 82 -1.30 5.97 -11.63
C ILE A 82 -2.14 7.24 -11.76
N GLY A 83 -2.20 8.05 -10.70
CA GLY A 83 -2.90 9.33 -10.71
C GLY A 83 -2.35 10.31 -11.76
N THR A 84 -1.03 10.44 -11.88
CA THR A 84 -0.42 11.33 -12.88
C THR A 84 -0.69 10.84 -14.30
N ILE A 85 -0.59 9.54 -14.55
CA ILE A 85 -0.95 8.95 -15.85
C ILE A 85 -2.42 9.20 -16.17
N TYR A 86 -3.32 8.96 -15.21
CA TYR A 86 -4.77 9.16 -15.41
C TYR A 86 -5.11 10.62 -15.72
N ILE A 87 -4.53 11.57 -14.99
CA ILE A 87 -4.70 13.01 -15.26
C ILE A 87 -4.14 13.36 -16.65
N GLY A 88 -3.00 12.80 -17.03
CA GLY A 88 -2.43 12.98 -18.37
C GLY A 88 -3.36 12.48 -19.48
N VAL A 89 -3.92 11.27 -19.33
CA VAL A 89 -4.87 10.69 -20.30
C VAL A 89 -6.15 11.52 -20.36
N LEU A 90 -6.70 11.96 -19.22
CA LEU A 90 -7.85 12.85 -19.20
C LEU A 90 -7.53 14.18 -19.90
N GLY A 91 -6.38 14.79 -19.62
CA GLY A 91 -5.96 16.04 -20.25
C GLY A 91 -5.87 15.92 -21.78
N VAL A 92 -5.30 14.82 -22.28
CA VAL A 92 -5.26 14.53 -23.72
C VAL A 92 -6.67 14.32 -24.28
N ALA A 93 -7.53 13.56 -23.59
CA ALA A 93 -8.91 13.35 -24.02
C ALA A 93 -9.68 14.69 -24.15
N PHE A 94 -9.59 15.58 -23.15
CA PHE A 94 -10.24 16.91 -23.20
C PHE A 94 -9.61 17.86 -24.20
N SER A 95 -8.34 17.69 -24.55
CA SER A 95 -7.74 18.54 -25.59
C SER A 95 -8.34 18.31 -26.98
N VAL A 96 -8.96 17.15 -27.21
CA VAL A 96 -9.53 16.76 -28.51
C VAL A 96 -11.07 16.81 -28.51
N THR A 97 -11.71 16.79 -27.34
CA THR A 97 -13.18 16.72 -27.23
C THR A 97 -13.74 17.84 -26.36
N ASP A 98 -14.70 18.59 -26.89
CA ASP A 98 -15.51 19.59 -26.15
C ASP A 98 -16.61 18.95 -25.28
N ASN A 99 -16.51 17.64 -24.99
CA ASN A 99 -17.53 16.92 -24.24
C ASN A 99 -17.37 17.14 -22.73
N SER A 100 -18.47 17.32 -22.01
CA SER A 100 -18.44 17.40 -20.54
C SER A 100 -18.10 16.03 -19.93
N LEU A 101 -17.33 16.04 -18.83
CA LEU A 101 -16.92 14.82 -18.13
C LEU A 101 -18.14 14.08 -17.56
N PRO A 102 -18.31 12.77 -17.84
CA PRO A 102 -19.29 11.99 -17.12
C PRO A 102 -18.89 11.92 -15.64
N LEU A 103 -19.85 12.12 -14.74
CA LEU A 103 -19.64 12.18 -13.29
C LEU A 103 -18.86 10.98 -12.74
N ARG A 104 -19.01 9.81 -13.36
CA ARG A 104 -18.29 8.57 -13.03
C ARG A 104 -16.76 8.68 -13.08
N GLY A 105 -16.21 9.62 -13.85
CA GLY A 105 -14.76 9.87 -13.94
C GLY A 105 -14.14 10.38 -12.63
N VAL A 106 -14.96 10.86 -11.69
CA VAL A 106 -14.53 11.37 -10.38
C VAL A 106 -14.22 10.24 -9.38
N PHE A 107 -14.77 9.04 -9.57
CA PHE A 107 -14.56 7.95 -8.62
C PHE A 107 -13.13 7.43 -8.61
N ALA A 108 -12.48 7.31 -9.78
CA ALA A 108 -11.08 6.88 -9.86
C ALA A 108 -10.12 7.74 -9.01
N PRO A 109 -10.07 9.08 -9.17
CA PRO A 109 -9.19 9.92 -8.35
C PRO A 109 -9.60 9.95 -6.87
N LEU A 110 -10.89 9.78 -6.55
CA LEU A 110 -11.34 9.67 -5.16
C LEU A 110 -10.76 8.43 -4.46
N PHE A 111 -10.83 7.26 -5.09
CA PHE A 111 -10.26 6.01 -4.55
C PHE A 111 -8.73 6.00 -4.55
N LEU A 112 -8.08 6.60 -5.55
CA LEU A 112 -6.63 6.80 -5.57
C LEU A 112 -6.19 7.74 -4.42
N GLY A 113 -6.92 8.82 -4.19
CA GLY A 113 -6.69 9.74 -3.08
C GLY A 113 -6.84 9.07 -1.72
N MET A 114 -7.88 8.25 -1.53
CA MET A 114 -8.03 7.44 -0.32
C MET A 114 -6.88 6.45 -0.13
N ALA A 115 -6.41 5.80 -1.20
CA ALA A 115 -5.26 4.90 -1.12
C ALA A 115 -4.00 5.63 -0.60
N VAL A 116 -3.71 6.82 -1.15
CA VAL A 116 -2.61 7.69 -0.68
C VAL A 116 -2.83 8.13 0.77
N ALA A 117 -4.03 8.57 1.12
CA ALA A 117 -4.36 9.05 2.45
C ALA A 117 -4.19 7.94 3.52
N PHE A 118 -4.68 6.73 3.26
CA PHE A 118 -4.51 5.60 4.19
C PHE A 118 -3.05 5.14 4.31
N SER A 119 -2.29 5.16 3.21
CA SER A 119 -0.84 4.89 3.27
C SER A 119 -0.09 5.97 4.06
N GLY A 120 -0.42 7.24 3.84
CA GLY A 120 0.13 8.36 4.59
C GLY A 120 -0.23 8.29 6.08
N PHE A 121 -1.48 7.93 6.40
CA PHE A 121 -1.93 7.75 7.77
C PHE A 121 -1.18 6.61 8.47
N TYR A 122 -0.92 5.51 7.76
CA TYR A 122 -0.09 4.41 8.24
C TYR A 122 1.32 4.89 8.63
N LEU A 123 1.93 5.77 7.82
CA LEU A 123 3.27 6.30 8.07
C LEU A 123 3.29 7.36 9.19
N ALA A 124 2.27 8.22 9.25
CA ALA A 124 2.23 9.37 10.15
C ALA A 124 1.83 8.99 11.58
N PHE A 125 0.85 8.09 11.74
CA PHE A 125 0.31 7.73 13.05
C PHE A 125 0.97 6.47 13.59
N LEU A 126 2.16 6.66 14.18
CA LEU A 126 2.76 5.67 15.08
C LEU A 126 1.92 5.60 16.36
N MET A 127 0.79 4.89 16.34
CA MET A 127 -0.02 4.71 17.54
C MET A 127 0.87 4.13 18.66
N PRO A 128 0.82 4.69 19.88
CA PRO A 128 1.47 4.09 21.03
C PRO A 128 0.98 2.66 21.15
N ALA A 129 1.89 1.70 21.25
CA ALA A 129 1.48 0.32 21.50
C ALA A 129 0.64 0.32 22.79
N SER A 130 -0.56 -0.27 22.71
CA SER A 130 -1.44 -0.50 23.85
C SER A 130 -0.61 -0.89 25.08
N ARG A 131 -0.93 -0.32 26.25
CA ARG A 131 -0.22 -0.51 27.52
C ARG A 131 -0.09 -2.02 27.81
N SER A 132 0.98 -2.63 27.33
CA SER A 132 1.35 -3.97 27.74
C SER A 132 1.90 -3.82 29.14
N THR A 133 1.15 -4.32 30.12
CA THR A 133 1.63 -4.38 31.49
C THR A 133 2.74 -5.42 31.51
N LEU A 134 3.97 -4.97 31.77
CA LEU A 134 5.07 -5.89 32.02
C LEU A 134 4.69 -6.68 33.28
N ARG A 135 4.58 -8.01 33.17
CA ARG A 135 4.31 -8.85 34.36
C ARG A 135 5.48 -8.63 35.33
N PRO A 136 5.22 -8.42 36.64
CA PRO A 136 6.31 -8.19 37.58
C PRO A 136 7.30 -9.36 37.52
N PRO A 137 8.61 -9.06 37.53
CA PRO A 137 9.65 -10.06 37.41
C PRO A 137 9.54 -11.09 38.54
N THR A 138 9.39 -12.37 38.20
CA THR A 138 9.44 -13.48 39.17
C THR A 138 10.52 -14.48 38.76
N GLY A 139 11.38 -14.90 39.71
CA GLY A 139 12.39 -15.94 39.50
C GLY A 139 13.81 -15.42 39.20
N THR A 140 14.56 -16.17 38.40
CA THR A 140 15.99 -15.94 38.14
C THR A 140 16.24 -14.84 37.10
N LEU A 141 17.49 -14.34 36.99
CA LEU A 141 17.89 -13.37 35.97
C LEU A 141 17.54 -13.82 34.54
N HIS A 142 17.66 -15.13 34.27
CA HIS A 142 17.30 -15.73 32.99
C HIS A 142 15.80 -15.56 32.68
N ASN A 143 14.94 -15.78 33.68
CA ASN A 143 13.49 -15.57 33.53
C ASN A 143 13.17 -14.11 33.22
N HIS A 144 13.89 -13.16 33.81
CA HIS A 144 13.71 -11.73 33.50
C HIS A 144 14.10 -11.38 32.07
N GLN A 145 15.21 -11.94 31.57
CA GLN A 145 15.64 -11.75 30.19
C GLN A 145 14.60 -12.33 29.21
N MET A 146 14.10 -13.54 29.49
CA MET A 146 13.09 -14.19 28.66
C MET A 146 11.75 -13.44 28.69
N GLN A 147 11.30 -12.96 29.86
CA GLN A 147 10.07 -12.17 29.97
C GLN A 147 10.15 -10.85 29.20
N ARG A 148 11.28 -10.14 29.27
CA ARG A 148 11.52 -8.93 28.48
C ARG A 148 11.47 -9.21 26.99
N LEU A 149 12.02 -10.36 26.58
CA LEU A 149 12.02 -10.76 25.19
C LEU A 149 10.62 -11.09 24.68
N ILE A 150 9.86 -11.91 25.42
CA ILE A 150 8.48 -12.23 25.08
C ILE A 150 7.66 -10.95 25.01
N PHE A 151 7.81 -10.07 25.99
CA PHE A 151 7.17 -8.76 25.99
C PHE A 151 7.55 -7.92 24.77
N PHE A 152 8.84 -7.87 24.41
CA PHE A 152 9.30 -7.15 23.24
C PHE A 152 8.72 -7.75 21.96
N MET A 153 8.73 -9.06 21.78
CA MET A 153 8.12 -9.73 20.64
C MET A 153 6.61 -9.45 20.56
N GLU A 154 5.89 -9.55 21.68
CA GLU A 154 4.46 -9.20 21.74
C GLU A 154 4.23 -7.73 21.40
N TRP A 155 5.07 -6.83 21.91
CA TRP A 155 5.01 -5.40 21.63
C TRP A 155 5.25 -5.12 20.15
N VAL A 156 6.28 -5.71 19.54
CA VAL A 156 6.58 -5.60 18.10
C VAL A 156 5.42 -6.16 17.27
N ASN A 157 4.93 -7.35 17.61
CA ASN A 157 3.82 -7.99 16.90
C ASN A 157 2.51 -7.18 17.03
N ARG A 158 2.22 -6.59 18.19
CA ARG A 158 1.06 -5.69 18.35
C ARG A 158 1.25 -4.37 17.61
N ALA A 159 2.43 -3.76 17.70
CA ALA A 159 2.75 -2.50 17.05
C ALA A 159 2.69 -2.60 15.52
N THR A 160 3.13 -3.74 14.96
CA THR A 160 3.00 -4.02 13.51
C THR A 160 1.59 -4.47 13.14
N GLY A 161 0.97 -5.34 13.93
CA GLY A 161 -0.35 -5.93 13.67
C GLY A 161 -1.49 -4.92 13.69
N GLN A 162 -1.51 -3.99 14.65
CA GLN A 162 -2.58 -2.97 14.76
C GLN A 162 -2.67 -2.06 13.54
N ARG A 163 -1.57 -1.93 12.77
CA ARG A 163 -1.49 -1.01 11.63
C ARG A 163 -1.79 -1.67 10.30
N ARG A 164 -1.89 -3.01 10.27
CA ARG A 164 -2.13 -3.78 9.04
C ARG A 164 -3.42 -3.38 8.34
N TYR A 165 -4.43 -2.98 9.12
CA TYR A 165 -5.70 -2.48 8.61
C TYR A 165 -5.50 -1.38 7.56
N PHE A 166 -4.69 -0.35 7.84
CA PHE A 166 -4.49 0.79 6.94
C PHE A 166 -3.77 0.44 5.64
N ILE A 167 -2.82 -0.50 5.68
CA ILE A 167 -2.17 -0.98 4.45
C ILE A 167 -3.18 -1.76 3.61
N GLN A 168 -3.99 -2.63 4.23
CA GLN A 168 -4.99 -3.42 3.52
C GLN A 168 -6.08 -2.53 2.90
N THR A 169 -6.59 -1.53 3.65
CA THR A 169 -7.55 -0.56 3.11
C THR A 169 -6.95 0.23 1.95
N SER A 170 -5.68 0.64 2.06
CA SER A 170 -4.97 1.35 1.00
C SER A 170 -4.84 0.52 -0.27
N VAL A 171 -4.41 -0.75 -0.16
CA VAL A 171 -4.29 -1.67 -1.30
C VAL A 171 -5.64 -1.98 -1.95
N LEU A 172 -6.68 -2.25 -1.14
CA LEU A 172 -8.04 -2.46 -1.66
C LEU A 172 -8.58 -1.21 -2.35
N SER A 173 -8.35 -0.02 -1.77
CA SER A 173 -8.79 1.25 -2.37
C SER A 173 -8.08 1.49 -3.69
N LEU A 174 -6.79 1.15 -3.79
CA LEU A 174 -6.05 1.24 -5.05
C LEU A 174 -6.63 0.27 -6.10
N ALA A 175 -6.93 -0.97 -5.71
CA ALA A 175 -7.52 -1.96 -6.61
C ALA A 175 -8.90 -1.51 -7.14
N VAL A 176 -9.76 -0.99 -6.26
CA VAL A 176 -11.07 -0.43 -6.65
C VAL A 176 -10.89 0.79 -7.56
N GLY A 177 -9.99 1.72 -7.20
CA GLY A 177 -9.69 2.88 -8.03
C GLY A 177 -9.26 2.50 -9.45
N LEU A 178 -8.46 1.45 -9.59
CA LEU A 178 -7.98 0.94 -10.87
C LEU A 178 -9.11 0.40 -11.76
N ILE A 179 -10.13 -0.24 -11.17
CA ILE A 179 -11.34 -0.67 -11.89
C ILE A 179 -12.10 0.55 -12.46
N PHE A 180 -12.19 1.64 -11.70
CA PHE A 180 -12.90 2.85 -12.12
C PHE A 180 -12.17 3.70 -13.17
N ILE A 181 -10.87 3.47 -13.42
CA ILE A 181 -10.11 4.20 -14.46
C ILE A 181 -10.71 4.00 -15.85
N VAL A 182 -11.26 2.82 -16.12
CA VAL A 182 -11.83 2.49 -17.44
C VAL A 182 -13.23 3.07 -17.61
N ALA A 183 -13.95 3.32 -16.49
CA ALA A 183 -15.34 3.77 -16.49
C ALA A 183 -15.65 5.00 -17.37
N PRO A 184 -14.87 6.10 -17.35
CA PRO A 184 -15.14 7.25 -18.21
C PRO A 184 -15.12 6.91 -19.70
N PHE A 185 -14.30 5.95 -20.14
CA PHE A 185 -14.09 5.60 -21.55
C PHE A 185 -15.13 4.65 -22.13
N VAL A 186 -15.92 3.97 -21.28
CA VAL A 186 -16.88 2.94 -21.73
C VAL A 186 -18.15 3.54 -22.37
N SER A 187 -18.33 4.87 -22.39
CA SER A 187 -19.53 5.45 -23.02
C SER A 187 -19.32 6.89 -23.46
N SER A 188 -19.25 7.09 -24.77
CA SER A 188 -19.67 8.32 -25.44
C SER A 188 -19.97 7.96 -26.89
N PRO A 189 -21.22 7.55 -27.22
CA PRO A 189 -21.70 7.68 -28.59
C PRO A 189 -21.56 9.15 -28.97
N ARG A 190 -20.83 9.42 -30.06
CA ARG A 190 -20.74 10.77 -30.59
C ARG A 190 -22.16 11.20 -30.99
N PRO A 191 -22.62 12.42 -30.66
CA PRO A 191 -23.86 12.90 -31.23
C PRO A 191 -23.77 12.80 -32.77
N PRO A 192 -24.87 12.45 -33.46
CA PRO A 192 -24.86 12.32 -34.90
C PRO A 192 -24.39 13.62 -35.55
N ASP A 193 -23.55 13.51 -36.59
CA ASP A 193 -22.99 14.67 -37.29
C ASP A 193 -24.13 15.47 -37.93
N ILE A 194 -24.36 16.70 -37.42
CA ILE A 194 -25.35 17.61 -38.00
C ILE A 194 -24.72 18.29 -39.22
N PRO A 195 -25.32 18.18 -40.42
CA PRO A 195 -24.83 18.87 -41.60
C PRO A 195 -24.69 20.37 -41.34
N ALA A 196 -23.64 20.97 -41.89
CA ALA A 196 -23.46 22.42 -41.84
C ALA A 196 -24.68 23.14 -42.41
N MET A 197 -24.98 24.34 -41.90
CA MET A 197 -26.11 25.12 -42.39
C MET A 197 -25.88 25.45 -43.88
N PRO A 198 -26.79 25.06 -44.79
CA PRO A 198 -26.63 25.35 -46.21
C PRO A 198 -26.66 26.86 -46.43
N THR A 199 -25.84 27.35 -47.36
CA THR A 199 -25.81 28.76 -47.73
C THR A 199 -27.07 29.12 -48.53
N PRO A 200 -27.79 30.20 -48.17
CA PRO A 200 -28.98 30.60 -48.90
C PRO A 200 -28.60 31.02 -50.34
N PRO A 201 -29.39 30.62 -51.36
CA PRO A 201 -29.13 31.01 -52.74
C PRO A 201 -29.23 32.53 -52.88
N THR A 202 -28.24 33.15 -53.49
CA THR A 202 -28.20 34.60 -53.72
C THR A 202 -28.74 34.90 -55.10
N ALA A 203 -29.75 35.77 -55.18
CA ALA A 203 -30.27 36.21 -56.47
C ALA A 203 -29.19 36.98 -57.26
N PRO A 204 -29.01 36.72 -58.56
CA PRO A 204 -28.04 37.46 -59.36
C PRO A 204 -28.42 38.95 -59.42
N ALA A 205 -27.46 39.82 -59.06
CA ALA A 205 -27.69 41.27 -58.97
C ALA A 205 -27.93 41.94 -60.34
N ALA A 206 -27.45 41.33 -61.42
CA ALA A 206 -27.71 41.76 -62.79
C ALA A 206 -27.77 40.52 -63.69
N THR A 207 -28.82 40.40 -64.50
CA THR A 207 -29.00 39.29 -65.44
C THR A 207 -29.23 39.87 -66.83
N ASP A 208 -28.48 39.39 -67.82
CA ASP A 208 -28.70 39.75 -69.23
C ASP A 208 -30.13 39.32 -69.66
N PRO A 209 -30.96 40.20 -70.25
CA PRO A 209 -32.31 39.86 -70.69
C PRO A 209 -32.35 38.65 -71.64
N ALA A 210 -31.30 38.40 -72.42
CA ALA A 210 -31.23 37.22 -73.30
C ALA A 210 -31.03 35.89 -72.54
N LEU A 211 -30.47 35.93 -71.32
CA LEU A 211 -30.18 34.75 -70.48
C LEU A 211 -31.17 34.59 -69.32
N GLN A 212 -32.10 35.52 -69.17
CA GLN A 212 -33.09 35.55 -68.10
C GLN A 212 -33.83 34.21 -67.87
N PRO A 213 -34.37 33.51 -68.90
CA PRO A 213 -35.08 32.24 -68.66
C PRO A 213 -34.17 31.15 -68.07
N ARG A 214 -32.90 31.09 -68.51
CA ARG A 214 -31.94 30.10 -68.02
C ARG A 214 -31.42 30.44 -66.62
N ALA A 215 -31.27 31.73 -66.31
CA ALA A 215 -30.91 32.18 -64.96
C ALA A 215 -32.03 31.87 -63.95
N VAL A 216 -33.29 32.04 -64.34
CA VAL A 216 -34.45 31.65 -63.52
C VAL A 216 -34.47 30.14 -63.29
N GLU A 217 -34.23 29.33 -64.31
CA GLU A 217 -34.16 27.87 -64.19
C GLU A 217 -33.07 27.42 -63.20
N LEU A 218 -31.84 27.92 -63.35
CA LEU A 218 -30.73 27.61 -62.45
C LEU A 218 -31.01 28.06 -61.00
N PHE A 219 -31.64 29.24 -60.83
CA PHE A 219 -32.03 29.72 -59.51
C PHE A 219 -33.09 28.80 -58.86
N LEU A 220 -34.08 28.33 -59.62
CA LEU A 220 -35.08 27.38 -59.10
C LEU A 220 -34.45 26.05 -58.68
N ILE A 221 -33.46 25.55 -59.44
CA ILE A 221 -32.69 24.35 -59.07
C ILE A 221 -31.94 24.58 -57.76
N GLN A 222 -31.23 25.71 -57.60
CA GLN A 222 -30.54 26.06 -56.36
C GLN A 222 -31.49 26.19 -55.17
N VAL A 223 -32.69 26.73 -55.37
CA VAL A 223 -33.72 26.82 -54.33
C VAL A 223 -34.22 25.44 -53.91
N ASP A 224 -34.40 24.51 -54.86
CA ASP A 224 -34.81 23.14 -54.55
C ASP A 224 -33.70 22.36 -53.81
N GLU A 225 -32.45 22.49 -54.24
CA GLU A 225 -31.28 21.94 -53.55
C GLU A 225 -31.16 22.48 -52.12
N PHE A 226 -31.30 23.81 -51.94
CA PHE A 226 -31.31 24.44 -50.62
C PHE A 226 -32.46 23.89 -49.74
N ARG A 227 -33.68 23.76 -50.28
CA ARG A 227 -34.82 23.22 -49.53
C ARG A 227 -34.57 21.77 -49.10
N ARG A 228 -33.99 20.94 -49.96
CA ARG A 228 -33.61 19.56 -49.61
C ARG A 228 -32.56 19.53 -48.51
N ALA A 229 -31.51 20.33 -48.63
CA ALA A 229 -30.46 20.42 -47.62
C ALA A 229 -30.98 20.92 -46.26
N VAL A 230 -31.92 21.88 -46.25
CA VAL A 230 -32.57 22.35 -45.01
C VAL A 230 -33.44 21.25 -44.39
N LEU A 231 -34.20 20.50 -45.20
CA LEU A 231 -35.00 19.37 -44.72
C LEU A 231 -34.11 18.26 -44.13
N GLU A 232 -33.03 17.90 -44.81
CA GLU A 232 -32.06 16.91 -44.34
C GLU A 232 -31.42 17.33 -43.01
N ARG A 233 -30.98 18.60 -42.90
CA ARG A 233 -30.46 19.15 -41.65
C ARG A 233 -31.50 19.15 -40.53
N ASN A 234 -32.74 19.55 -40.82
CA ASN A 234 -33.81 19.57 -39.81
C ASN A 234 -34.16 18.16 -39.32
N ASN A 235 -34.17 17.17 -40.22
CA ASN A 235 -34.34 15.76 -39.87
C ASN A 235 -33.19 15.26 -39.00
N ALA A 236 -31.94 15.58 -39.37
CA ALA A 236 -30.76 15.24 -38.57
C ALA A 236 -30.80 15.89 -37.17
N ILE A 237 -31.29 17.13 -37.05
CA ILE A 237 -31.49 17.78 -35.75
C ILE A 237 -32.57 17.05 -34.94
N ALA A 238 -33.70 16.70 -35.55
CA ALA A 238 -34.78 15.98 -34.86
C ALA A 238 -34.33 14.60 -34.37
N GLU A 239 -33.59 13.86 -35.22
CA GLU A 239 -32.97 12.58 -34.88
C GLU A 239 -31.93 12.73 -33.76
N SER A 240 -31.08 13.77 -33.84
CA SER A 240 -30.11 14.09 -32.79
C SER A 240 -30.78 14.41 -31.45
N ALA A 241 -31.94 15.09 -31.46
CA ALA A 241 -32.68 15.42 -30.25
C ALA A 241 -33.28 14.16 -29.59
N GLN A 242 -33.82 13.23 -30.40
CA GLN A 242 -34.32 11.94 -29.90
C GLN A 242 -33.18 11.10 -29.32
N HIS A 243 -32.06 10.97 -30.04
CA HIS A 243 -30.89 10.25 -29.54
C HIS A 243 -30.29 10.88 -28.29
N SER A 244 -30.34 12.22 -28.17
CA SER A 244 -29.85 12.91 -26.96
C SER A 244 -30.67 12.54 -25.73
N ALA A 245 -32.00 12.42 -25.84
CA ALA A 245 -32.87 12.01 -24.74
C ALA A 245 -32.61 10.55 -24.30
N GLU A 246 -32.50 9.63 -25.26
CA GLU A 246 -32.16 8.22 -24.97
C GLU A 246 -30.75 8.10 -24.36
N PHE A 247 -29.83 8.93 -24.82
CA PHE A 247 -28.47 8.98 -24.30
C PHE A 247 -28.43 9.49 -22.86
N GLU A 248 -29.15 10.57 -22.55
CA GLU A 248 -29.26 11.12 -21.19
C GLU A 248 -29.82 10.08 -20.22
N GLU A 249 -30.87 9.33 -20.60
CA GLU A 249 -31.43 8.27 -19.77
C GLU A 249 -30.43 7.12 -19.55
N ARG A 250 -29.74 6.70 -20.63
CA ARG A 250 -28.72 5.65 -20.55
C ARG A 250 -27.54 6.08 -19.68
N GLU A 251 -27.09 7.32 -19.81
CA GLU A 251 -26.01 7.88 -19.01
C GLU A 251 -26.42 8.00 -17.54
N GLY A 252 -27.63 8.47 -17.25
CA GLY A 252 -28.20 8.49 -15.90
C GLY A 252 -28.19 7.11 -15.25
N ARG A 253 -28.62 6.08 -15.99
CA ARG A 253 -28.58 4.68 -15.52
C ARG A 253 -27.15 4.20 -15.28
N LEU A 254 -26.21 4.46 -16.19
CA LEU A 254 -24.81 4.08 -16.02
C LEU A 254 -24.16 4.80 -14.84
N ASN A 255 -24.47 6.07 -14.63
CA ASN A 255 -24.01 6.84 -13.49
C ASN A 255 -24.56 6.26 -12.17
N ALA A 256 -25.85 5.90 -12.12
CA ALA A 256 -26.45 5.22 -10.97
C ALA A 256 -25.77 3.87 -10.66
N TRP A 257 -25.52 3.04 -11.68
CA TRP A 257 -24.78 1.79 -11.51
C TRP A 257 -23.34 2.01 -11.03
N SER A 258 -22.65 3.01 -11.59
CA SER A 258 -21.28 3.33 -11.18
C SER A 258 -21.24 3.82 -9.72
N ALA A 259 -22.22 4.62 -9.29
CA ALA A 259 -22.35 5.07 -7.91
C ALA A 259 -22.66 3.91 -6.96
N ALA A 260 -23.54 2.98 -7.36
CA ALA A 260 -23.83 1.77 -6.58
C ALA A 260 -22.57 0.90 -6.42
N LEU A 261 -21.82 0.67 -7.51
CA LEU A 261 -20.56 -0.06 -7.48
C LEU A 261 -19.51 0.64 -6.63
N ALA A 262 -19.43 1.97 -6.67
CA ALA A 262 -18.52 2.75 -5.84
C ALA A 262 -18.90 2.60 -4.35
N GLY A 263 -20.20 2.64 -4.02
CA GLY A 263 -20.70 2.39 -2.67
C GLY A 263 -20.32 1.00 -2.16
N VAL A 264 -20.51 -0.05 -2.98
CA VAL A 264 -20.09 -1.42 -2.65
C VAL A 264 -18.57 -1.50 -2.48
N GLY A 265 -17.81 -0.88 -3.37
CA GLY A 265 -16.35 -0.81 -3.27
C GLY A 265 -15.88 -0.15 -1.97
N LEU A 266 -16.53 0.94 -1.56
CA LEU A 266 -16.24 1.63 -0.30
C LEU A 266 -16.54 0.74 0.92
N ILE A 267 -17.67 0.01 0.91
CA ILE A 267 -18.00 -0.96 1.96
C ILE A 267 -16.93 -2.05 2.01
N ILE A 268 -16.52 -2.61 0.87
CA ILE A 268 -15.47 -3.64 0.80
C ILE A 268 -14.15 -3.10 1.39
N VAL A 269 -13.73 -1.91 0.97
CA VAL A 269 -12.48 -1.28 1.44
C VAL A 269 -12.49 -1.08 2.94
N LEU A 270 -13.61 -0.69 3.54
CA LEU A 270 -13.71 -0.43 4.98
C LEU A 270 -13.94 -1.70 5.81
N VAL A 271 -14.76 -2.63 5.34
CA VAL A 271 -15.23 -3.76 6.15
C VAL A 271 -14.29 -4.96 6.06
N VAL A 272 -13.79 -5.30 4.87
CA VAL A 272 -12.96 -6.50 4.67
C VAL A 272 -11.72 -6.51 5.55
N PRO A 273 -10.96 -5.41 5.69
CA PRO A 273 -9.79 -5.40 6.57
C PRO A 273 -10.14 -5.58 8.05
N ILE A 274 -11.36 -5.24 8.50
CA ILE A 274 -11.81 -5.47 9.89
C ILE A 274 -11.95 -6.98 10.14
N PHE A 275 -12.56 -7.71 9.19
CA PHE A 275 -12.76 -9.17 9.32
C PHE A 275 -11.42 -9.90 9.37
N PHE A 276 -10.50 -9.61 8.45
CA PHE A 276 -9.17 -10.23 8.45
C PHE A 276 -8.30 -9.85 9.66
N SER A 277 -8.60 -8.72 10.31
CA SER A 277 -7.91 -8.31 11.54
C SER A 277 -8.41 -9.04 12.78
N ARG A 278 -9.67 -9.53 12.79
CA ARG A 278 -10.26 -10.24 13.95
C ARG A 278 -9.77 -11.67 14.12
N GLU A 279 -9.54 -12.40 13.02
CA GLU A 279 -9.20 -13.83 13.06
C GLU A 279 -7.82 -14.15 13.65
N ARG A 280 -7.00 -13.13 13.98
CA ARG A 280 -5.63 -13.33 14.47
C ARG A 280 -5.35 -12.77 15.85
N ALA A 281 -6.37 -12.26 16.55
CA ALA A 281 -6.19 -11.97 17.98
C ALA A 281 -6.04 -13.32 18.70
N PRO A 282 -4.88 -13.62 19.32
CA PRO A 282 -4.78 -14.82 20.15
C PRO A 282 -5.84 -14.71 21.24
N THR A 283 -6.71 -15.71 21.33
CA THR A 283 -7.63 -15.84 22.45
C THR A 283 -6.82 -15.85 23.75
N PRO A 284 -7.24 -15.07 24.77
CA PRO A 284 -6.50 -14.93 26.02
C PRO A 284 -6.28 -16.26 26.74
#